data_AF-K1VUJ0-F1
#
_entry.id   AF-K1VUJ0-F1
#
_cell.length_a   1.000
_cell.length_b   1.000
_cell.length_c   1.000
_cell.angle_alpha   90.00
_cell.angle_beta   90.00
_cell.angle_gamma   90.00
#
_symmetry.space_group_name_H-M   'P 1'
#
loop_
_entity.id
_entity.type
_entity.pdbx_description
1 polymer ?
#
loop_
_entity_poly.entity_id
_entity_poly.type
_entity_poly.pdbx_seq_one_letter_code
_entity_poly.pdbx_strand_id
1 'polypeptide(L)'
;MTLLSLEEVQKQRARATVVAAAVGDALGANYSSKPELLAALGDGPVVFTKGRPWQKGEWTSSTAMAVPVLECVAENWKMRIISAREEAERSEHGNRALARSFPIAIGHLGEGREPQLVRDVWSAVTLTQHQREVIQAAQLLALGLRNAILTGEPDFKNQVKHLPDTTPEQNDAWTARVAEAEKSTPEAYTKTNNTAVGALQAAIAANAGATDVKTVLERSVRAGGECDRVACIAGAISGARSGSEPSEWREGVWGEPLPMPGQASVILEAYVDRAIKKQLQ
;
A
#
# COMPACT_ATOMS: atom_id res chain seq x y z
N MET A 1 -8.70 -32.81 -8.12
CA MET A 1 -7.98 -31.54 -7.93
C MET A 1 -9.03 -30.46 -7.79
N THR A 2 -9.36 -30.08 -6.56
CA THR A 2 -10.28 -28.96 -6.31
C THR A 2 -9.54 -27.69 -6.74
N LEU A 3 -10.06 -26.97 -7.73
CA LEU A 3 -9.55 -25.64 -8.06
C LEU A 3 -9.64 -24.81 -6.77
N LEU A 4 -8.50 -24.37 -6.25
CA LEU A 4 -8.44 -23.42 -5.14
C LEU A 4 -9.22 -22.17 -5.61
N SER A 5 -10.39 -21.91 -5.03
CA SER A 5 -11.15 -20.70 -5.30
C SER A 5 -11.13 -19.83 -4.07
N LEU A 6 -10.76 -18.55 -4.21
CA LEU A 6 -10.88 -17.60 -3.12
C LEU A 6 -12.34 -17.46 -2.68
N GLU A 7 -12.55 -17.41 -1.37
CA GLU A 7 -13.84 -17.07 -0.78
C GLU A 7 -14.22 -15.62 -1.12
N GLU A 8 -15.52 -15.30 -1.09
CA GLU A 8 -15.96 -13.95 -1.45
C GLU A 8 -15.39 -12.88 -0.51
N VAL A 9 -15.20 -13.20 0.78
CA VAL A 9 -14.54 -12.31 1.74
C VAL A 9 -13.09 -12.01 1.36
N GLN A 10 -12.36 -12.99 0.82
CA GLN A 10 -10.98 -12.80 0.36
C GLN A 10 -10.92 -11.94 -0.90
N LYS A 11 -11.89 -12.09 -1.81
CA LYS A 11 -12.01 -11.20 -2.99
C LYS A 11 -12.35 -9.77 -2.58
N GLN A 12 -13.26 -9.59 -1.62
CA GLN A 12 -13.60 -8.27 -1.06
C GLN A 12 -12.38 -7.61 -0.43
N ARG A 13 -11.60 -8.33 0.38
CA ARG A 13 -10.31 -7.87 0.94
C ARG A 13 -9.31 -7.47 -0.14
N ALA A 14 -9.18 -8.26 -1.21
CA ALA A 14 -8.29 -7.92 -2.32
C ALA A 14 -8.71 -6.62 -3.03
N ARG A 15 -10.01 -6.41 -3.26
CA ARG A 15 -10.56 -5.17 -3.84
C ARG A 15 -10.32 -3.97 -2.93
N ALA A 16 -10.70 -4.10 -1.65
CA ALA A 16 -10.56 -3.07 -0.64
C ALA A 16 -9.09 -2.66 -0.44
N THR A 17 -8.13 -3.60 -0.54
CA THR A 17 -6.69 -3.29 -0.52
C THR A 17 -6.33 -2.17 -1.49
N VAL A 18 -6.77 -2.26 -2.75
CA VAL A 18 -6.40 -1.28 -3.78
C VAL A 18 -7.19 0.01 -3.63
N VAL A 19 -8.49 -0.08 -3.36
CA VAL A 19 -9.34 1.11 -3.26
C VAL A 19 -9.00 1.94 -2.02
N ALA A 20 -8.80 1.30 -0.85
CA ALA A 20 -8.41 2.00 0.37
C ALA A 20 -7.01 2.64 0.25
N ALA A 21 -6.09 2.04 -0.49
CA ALA A 21 -4.80 2.64 -0.80
C ALA A 21 -4.94 3.92 -1.65
N ALA A 22 -5.76 3.87 -2.71
CA ALA A 22 -6.04 5.03 -3.56
C ALA A 22 -6.74 6.16 -2.79
N VAL A 23 -7.68 5.80 -1.91
CA VAL A 23 -8.34 6.75 -1.00
C VAL A 23 -7.35 7.38 -0.04
N GLY A 24 -6.47 6.58 0.59
CA GLY A 24 -5.45 7.10 1.49
C GLY A 24 -4.50 8.07 0.81
N ASP A 25 -4.04 7.74 -0.39
CA ASP A 25 -3.17 8.60 -1.21
C ASP A 25 -3.84 9.96 -1.51
N ALA A 26 -5.06 9.92 -2.07
CA ALA A 26 -5.84 11.14 -2.35
C ALA A 26 -6.14 11.96 -1.09
N LEU A 27 -6.36 11.30 0.05
CA LEU A 27 -6.66 11.97 1.32
C LEU A 27 -5.44 12.72 1.84
N GLY A 28 -4.26 12.12 1.79
CA GLY A 28 -3.01 12.71 2.26
C GLY A 28 -2.33 13.67 1.28
N ALA A 29 -2.70 13.66 -0.01
CA ALA A 29 -2.01 14.38 -1.09
C ALA A 29 -1.68 15.86 -0.78
N ASN A 30 -2.69 16.62 -0.36
CA ASN A 30 -2.52 18.04 -0.06
C ASN A 30 -1.89 18.27 1.33
N TYR A 31 -2.12 17.39 2.31
CA TYR A 31 -1.49 17.50 3.64
C TYR A 31 0.01 17.22 3.60
N SER A 32 0.47 16.30 2.73
CA SER A 32 1.89 16.03 2.54
C SER A 32 2.61 17.17 1.84
N SER A 33 1.96 17.80 0.85
CA SER A 33 2.55 18.91 0.11
C SER A 33 2.48 20.25 0.84
N LYS A 34 1.60 20.38 1.85
CA LYS A 34 1.37 21.60 2.63
C LYS A 34 1.21 21.29 4.12
N PRO A 35 2.31 21.19 4.88
CA PRO A 35 2.26 20.91 6.32
C PRO A 35 1.40 21.90 7.11
N GLU A 36 1.25 23.14 6.63
CA GLU A 36 0.39 24.16 7.24
C GLU A 36 -1.10 23.78 7.20
N LEU A 37 -1.55 22.95 6.25
CA LEU A 37 -2.92 22.44 6.24
C LEU A 37 -3.17 21.50 7.41
N LEU A 38 -2.19 20.66 7.74
CA LEU A 38 -2.30 19.76 8.89
C LEU A 38 -2.28 20.56 10.20
N ALA A 39 -1.41 21.58 10.30
CA ALA A 39 -1.37 22.45 11.47
C ALA A 39 -2.69 23.22 11.65
N ALA A 40 -3.28 23.73 10.57
CA ALA A 40 -4.56 24.43 10.60
C ALA A 40 -5.74 23.51 10.94
N LEU A 41 -5.62 22.20 10.69
CA LEU A 41 -6.65 21.22 10.98
C LEU A 41 -6.87 21.05 12.49
N GLY A 42 -5.79 21.08 13.29
CA GLY A 42 -5.83 20.71 14.70
C GLY A 42 -6.50 19.35 14.93
N ASP A 43 -7.46 19.30 15.85
CA ASP A 43 -8.28 18.11 16.14
C ASP A 43 -9.48 17.94 15.19
N GLY A 44 -9.58 18.78 14.15
CA GLY A 44 -10.67 18.74 13.17
C GLY A 44 -10.65 17.49 12.27
N PRO A 45 -11.77 17.18 11.60
CA PRO A 45 -11.89 15.97 10.77
C PRO A 45 -11.01 16.06 9.52
N VAL A 46 -10.27 14.98 9.20
CA VAL A 46 -9.56 14.91 7.91
C VAL A 46 -10.58 14.80 6.79
N VAL A 47 -10.40 15.60 5.75
CA VAL A 47 -11.27 15.59 4.58
C VAL A 47 -10.42 15.73 3.32
N PHE A 48 -10.97 15.35 2.17
CA PHE A 48 -10.35 15.74 0.90
C PHE A 48 -10.29 17.26 0.80
N THR A 49 -9.07 17.78 0.70
CA THR A 49 -8.82 19.19 0.49
C THR A 49 -8.54 19.46 -0.98
N LYS A 50 -8.85 20.68 -1.44
CA LYS A 50 -8.48 21.17 -2.76
C LYS A 50 -7.26 22.07 -2.60
N GLY A 51 -6.22 21.84 -3.39
CA GLY A 51 -4.99 22.60 -3.33
C GLY A 51 -4.26 22.64 -4.67
N ARG A 52 -3.07 23.25 -4.66
CA ARG A 52 -2.05 22.97 -5.67
C ARG A 52 -1.00 22.10 -4.98
N PRO A 53 -0.52 21.02 -5.61
CA PRO A 53 -0.81 20.64 -6.99
C PRO A 53 -2.12 19.85 -7.19
N TRP A 54 -2.71 19.31 -6.12
CA TRP A 54 -3.78 18.31 -6.24
C TRP A 54 -5.20 18.84 -6.06
N GLN A 55 -6.10 18.45 -6.97
CA GLN A 55 -7.52 18.67 -6.84
C GLN A 55 -8.15 17.80 -5.75
N LYS A 56 -9.41 18.09 -5.42
CA LYS A 56 -10.16 17.32 -4.41
C LYS A 56 -10.33 15.87 -4.91
N GLY A 57 -9.86 14.92 -4.11
CA GLY A 57 -9.94 13.49 -4.43
C GLY A 57 -8.92 13.01 -5.48
N GLU A 58 -8.03 13.90 -5.93
CA GLU A 58 -6.95 13.53 -6.85
C GLU A 58 -5.82 12.85 -6.07
N TRP A 59 -5.48 11.62 -6.45
CA TRP A 59 -4.34 10.89 -5.86
C TRP A 59 -3.00 11.30 -6.48
N THR A 60 -1.92 10.91 -5.81
CA THR A 60 -0.55 11.29 -6.20
C THR A 60 0.13 10.20 -7.04
N SER A 61 1.45 10.35 -7.20
CA SER A 61 2.33 9.33 -7.79
C SER A 61 2.20 7.94 -7.14
N SER A 62 1.78 7.84 -5.86
CA SER A 62 1.69 6.54 -5.18
C SER A 62 0.69 5.62 -5.89
N THR A 63 -0.53 6.11 -6.12
CA THR A 63 -1.58 5.37 -6.84
C THR A 63 -1.30 5.34 -8.34
N ALA A 64 -0.84 6.45 -8.92
CA ALA A 64 -0.56 6.53 -10.36
C ALA A 64 0.50 5.49 -10.80
N MET A 65 1.50 5.21 -9.96
CA MET A 65 2.50 4.17 -10.23
C MET A 65 2.02 2.76 -9.85
N ALA A 66 1.08 2.63 -8.91
CA ALA A 66 0.52 1.35 -8.52
C ALA A 66 -0.44 0.79 -9.60
N VAL A 67 -1.16 1.66 -10.33
CA VAL A 67 -2.13 1.23 -11.36
C VAL A 67 -1.46 0.39 -12.47
N PRO A 68 -0.36 0.81 -13.12
CA PRO A 68 0.33 -0.01 -14.12
C PRO A 68 0.89 -1.33 -13.56
N VAL A 69 1.29 -1.36 -12.29
CA VAL A 69 1.72 -2.61 -11.63
C VAL A 69 0.53 -3.55 -11.50
N LEU A 70 -0.61 -3.05 -11.03
CA LEU A 70 -1.84 -3.84 -10.92
C LEU A 70 -2.34 -4.33 -12.30
N GLU A 71 -2.24 -3.51 -13.34
CA GLU A 71 -2.50 -3.92 -14.73
C GLU A 71 -1.60 -5.09 -15.16
N CYS A 72 -0.29 -5.01 -14.89
CA CYS A 72 0.65 -6.09 -15.19
C CYS A 72 0.28 -7.39 -14.44
N VAL A 73 -0.13 -7.28 -13.17
CA VAL A 73 -0.62 -8.42 -12.38
C VAL A 73 -1.89 -9.01 -13.01
N ALA A 74 -2.81 -8.17 -13.49
CA ALA A 74 -4.04 -8.59 -14.17
C ALA A 74 -3.79 -9.23 -15.55
N GLU A 75 -2.64 -8.96 -16.19
CA GLU A 75 -2.26 -9.45 -17.52
C GLU A 75 -1.21 -10.58 -17.50
N ASN A 76 -1.06 -11.29 -16.36
CA ASN A 76 -0.14 -12.40 -16.16
C ASN A 76 1.34 -12.02 -16.30
N TRP A 77 1.75 -10.95 -15.61
CA TRP A 77 3.16 -10.53 -15.53
C TRP A 77 3.79 -10.26 -16.90
N LYS A 78 2.98 -9.87 -17.90
CA LYS A 78 3.52 -9.29 -19.14
C LYS A 78 4.12 -7.94 -18.78
N MET A 79 5.36 -7.97 -18.30
CA MET A 79 6.12 -6.83 -17.84
C MET A 79 6.25 -5.81 -18.97
N ARG A 80 5.35 -4.84 -19.03
CA ARG A 80 5.54 -3.58 -19.77
C ARG A 80 5.99 -2.52 -18.78
N ILE A 81 7.07 -2.80 -18.04
CA ILE A 81 7.67 -1.84 -17.11
C ILE A 81 8.51 -0.83 -17.91
N ILE A 82 7.82 0.03 -18.66
CA ILE A 82 8.44 1.17 -19.32
C ILE A 82 7.99 2.45 -18.60
N SER A 83 6.74 2.54 -18.13
CA SER A 83 6.22 3.73 -17.44
C SER A 83 6.70 3.89 -15.98
N ALA A 84 6.90 2.81 -15.23
CA ALA A 84 7.41 2.91 -13.84
C ALA A 84 8.89 3.30 -13.76
N ARG A 85 9.62 3.22 -14.88
CA ARG A 85 11.06 3.52 -14.96
C ARG A 85 11.32 5.03 -15.09
N GLU A 86 10.53 5.73 -15.90
CA GLU A 86 10.73 7.16 -16.21
C GLU A 86 10.42 8.12 -15.04
N GLU A 87 9.47 7.78 -14.16
CA GLU A 87 9.16 8.58 -12.97
C GLU A 87 10.14 8.31 -11.81
N ALA A 88 10.68 7.09 -11.75
CA ALA A 88 11.50 6.63 -10.63
C ALA A 88 12.98 7.03 -10.71
N GLU A 89 13.51 7.30 -11.91
CA GLU A 89 14.88 7.80 -12.13
C GLU A 89 15.12 9.22 -11.55
N ARG A 90 14.09 9.89 -11.01
CA ARG A 90 14.18 11.26 -10.49
C ARG A 90 14.14 11.42 -8.95
N SER A 91 14.16 10.35 -8.14
CA SER A 91 13.92 10.48 -6.69
C SER A 91 14.83 9.62 -5.80
N GLU A 92 15.44 10.25 -4.79
CA GLU A 92 16.24 9.63 -3.72
C GLU A 92 15.39 8.87 -2.66
N HIS A 93 14.05 8.95 -2.72
CA HIS A 93 13.16 8.47 -1.65
C HIS A 93 12.66 7.04 -1.89
N GLY A 94 13.13 6.08 -1.08
CA GLY A 94 12.83 4.65 -1.23
C GLY A 94 11.37 4.25 -0.98
N ASN A 95 10.58 5.07 -0.28
CA ASN A 95 9.18 4.76 0.04
C ASN A 95 8.24 4.78 -1.19
N ARG A 96 8.63 5.41 -2.30
CA ARG A 96 7.89 5.33 -3.57
C ARG A 96 7.85 3.92 -4.14
N ALA A 97 8.96 3.19 -4.02
CA ALA A 97 9.02 1.80 -4.47
C ALA A 97 8.11 0.91 -3.63
N LEU A 98 8.08 1.13 -2.32
CA LEU A 98 7.17 0.47 -1.37
C LEU A 98 5.70 0.73 -1.72
N ALA A 99 5.31 2.01 -1.88
CA ALA A 99 3.92 2.41 -2.10
C ALA A 99 3.34 1.95 -3.45
N ARG A 100 4.15 1.63 -4.45
CA ARG A 100 3.66 1.12 -5.75
C ARG A 100 3.73 -0.40 -5.91
N SER A 101 4.50 -1.10 -5.07
CA SER A 101 4.70 -2.54 -5.21
C SER A 101 3.61 -3.37 -4.54
N PHE A 102 2.78 -2.77 -3.69
CA PHE A 102 1.75 -3.49 -2.94
C PHE A 102 0.76 -4.31 -3.80
N PRO A 103 0.36 -3.90 -5.03
CA PRO A 103 -0.57 -4.69 -5.84
C PRO A 103 -0.02 -6.07 -6.25
N ILE A 104 1.30 -6.28 -6.20
CA ILE A 104 1.95 -7.56 -6.49
C ILE A 104 1.37 -8.66 -5.57
N ALA A 105 1.05 -8.36 -4.31
CA ALA A 105 0.48 -9.33 -3.38
C ALA A 105 -0.79 -10.02 -3.93
N ILE A 106 -1.61 -9.27 -4.66
CA ILE A 106 -2.86 -9.75 -5.26
C ILE A 106 -2.57 -10.86 -6.27
N GLY A 107 -1.40 -10.84 -6.92
CA GLY A 107 -0.86 -11.81 -7.88
C GLY A 107 -0.44 -13.17 -7.30
N HIS A 108 -0.44 -13.31 -5.96
CA HIS A 108 0.15 -14.46 -5.26
C HIS A 108 -0.75 -15.01 -4.13
N LEU A 109 -2.07 -14.98 -4.28
CA LEU A 109 -3.03 -15.42 -3.25
C LEU A 109 -3.18 -16.95 -3.16
N GLY A 110 -2.58 -17.72 -4.06
CA GLY A 110 -2.53 -19.19 -3.96
C GLY A 110 -1.68 -19.69 -2.79
N GLU A 111 -1.87 -20.95 -2.41
CA GLU A 111 -1.10 -21.62 -1.34
C GLU A 111 0.39 -21.70 -1.68
N GLY A 112 1.26 -21.45 -0.68
CA GLY A 112 2.72 -21.59 -0.83
C GLY A 112 3.38 -20.61 -1.81
N ARG A 113 2.72 -19.50 -2.14
CA ARG A 113 3.20 -18.53 -3.14
C ARG A 113 4.18 -17.49 -2.58
N GLU A 114 4.47 -17.51 -1.28
CA GLU A 114 5.39 -16.58 -0.60
C GLU A 114 6.77 -16.50 -1.28
N PRO A 115 7.43 -17.61 -1.68
CA PRO A 115 8.74 -17.54 -2.35
C PRO A 115 8.66 -16.86 -3.73
N GLN A 116 7.57 -17.06 -4.46
CA GLN A 116 7.39 -16.39 -5.75
C GLN A 116 7.06 -14.91 -5.55
N LEU A 117 6.21 -14.59 -4.56
CA LEU A 117 5.84 -13.22 -4.22
C LEU A 117 7.08 -12.36 -3.93
N VAL A 118 7.97 -12.82 -3.04
CA VAL A 118 9.17 -12.02 -2.70
C VAL A 118 10.14 -11.86 -3.88
N ARG A 119 10.19 -12.83 -4.80
CA ARG A 119 10.98 -12.72 -6.05
C ARG A 119 10.39 -11.69 -7.02
N ASP A 120 9.07 -11.66 -7.16
CA ASP A 120 8.41 -10.74 -8.08
C ASP A 120 8.42 -9.31 -7.53
N VAL A 121 8.29 -9.13 -6.20
CA VAL A 121 8.55 -7.85 -5.54
C VAL A 121 10.00 -7.40 -5.76
N TRP A 122 10.99 -8.29 -5.56
CA TRP A 122 12.40 -7.97 -5.82
C TRP A 122 12.59 -7.48 -7.25
N SER A 123 12.03 -8.19 -8.22
CA SER A 123 12.16 -7.87 -9.65
C SER A 123 11.52 -6.52 -9.99
N ALA A 124 10.40 -6.17 -9.37
CA ALA A 124 9.74 -4.89 -9.61
C ALA A 124 10.45 -3.70 -8.91
N VAL A 125 10.91 -3.89 -7.68
CA VAL A 125 11.55 -2.83 -6.87
C VAL A 125 12.95 -2.50 -7.42
N THR A 126 13.73 -3.52 -7.79
CA THR A 126 15.12 -3.39 -8.27
C THR A 126 15.26 -2.72 -9.63
N LEU A 127 14.16 -2.43 -10.33
CA LEU A 127 14.19 -1.58 -11.52
C LEU A 127 14.55 -0.13 -11.21
N THR A 128 14.49 0.26 -9.94
CA THR A 128 14.65 1.66 -9.52
C THR A 128 15.39 1.84 -8.20
N GLN A 129 15.36 0.84 -7.31
CA GLN A 129 15.93 0.91 -5.97
C GLN A 129 16.71 -0.38 -5.70
N HIS A 130 17.99 -0.25 -5.38
CA HIS A 130 18.89 -1.39 -5.19
C HIS A 130 19.22 -1.63 -3.70
N GLN A 131 18.77 -0.75 -2.79
CA GLN A 131 19.07 -0.88 -1.37
C GLN A 131 18.26 -2.03 -0.77
N ARG A 132 18.94 -2.94 -0.06
CA ARG A 132 18.33 -4.12 0.54
C ARG A 132 17.15 -3.80 1.44
N GLU A 133 17.26 -2.76 2.28
CA GLU A 133 16.19 -2.39 3.21
C GLU A 133 14.91 -1.93 2.50
N VAL A 134 15.01 -1.26 1.35
CA VAL A 134 13.86 -0.86 0.53
C VAL A 134 13.16 -2.09 -0.06
N ILE A 135 13.96 -3.01 -0.60
CA ILE A 135 13.45 -4.27 -1.16
C ILE A 135 12.76 -5.10 -0.09
N GLN A 136 13.40 -5.28 1.08
CA GLN A 136 12.84 -6.07 2.18
C GLN A 136 11.59 -5.41 2.79
N ALA A 137 11.53 -4.08 2.91
CA ALA A 137 10.31 -3.39 3.34
C ALA A 137 9.14 -3.69 2.38
N ALA A 138 9.39 -3.64 1.07
CA ALA A 138 8.38 -3.93 0.05
C ALA A 138 7.94 -5.40 0.07
N GLN A 139 8.89 -6.33 0.26
CA GLN A 139 8.59 -7.75 0.39
C GLN A 139 7.74 -8.01 1.64
N LEU A 140 8.10 -7.41 2.78
CA LEU A 140 7.36 -7.55 4.03
C LEU A 140 5.95 -6.98 3.94
N LEU A 141 5.79 -5.81 3.30
CA LEU A 141 4.47 -5.24 3.00
C LEU A 141 3.62 -6.23 2.18
N ALA A 142 4.18 -6.75 1.08
CA ALA A 142 3.45 -7.65 0.20
C ALA A 142 3.05 -8.97 0.89
N LEU A 143 3.95 -9.53 1.72
CA LEU A 143 3.67 -10.72 2.51
C LEU A 143 2.54 -10.47 3.52
N GLY A 144 2.58 -9.35 4.24
CA GLY A 144 1.53 -8.99 5.19
C GLY A 144 0.18 -8.72 4.51
N LEU A 145 0.18 -8.05 3.36
CA LEU A 145 -1.05 -7.85 2.58
C LEU A 145 -1.64 -9.16 2.08
N ARG A 146 -0.80 -10.07 1.58
CA ARG A 146 -1.24 -11.42 1.20
C ARG A 146 -1.88 -12.13 2.40
N ASN A 147 -1.23 -12.11 3.56
CA ASN A 147 -1.76 -12.76 4.76
C ASN A 147 -3.08 -12.12 5.21
N ALA A 148 -3.17 -10.78 5.18
CA ALA A 148 -4.37 -10.04 5.53
C ALA A 148 -5.54 -10.36 4.59
N ILE A 149 -5.30 -10.41 3.27
CA ILE A 149 -6.33 -10.78 2.30
C ILE A 149 -6.87 -12.18 2.58
N LEU A 150 -5.99 -13.14 2.84
CA LEU A 150 -6.36 -14.55 3.02
C LEU A 150 -7.02 -14.82 4.37
N THR A 151 -6.55 -14.19 5.44
CA THR A 151 -6.89 -14.55 6.83
C THR A 151 -7.67 -13.47 7.57
N GLY A 152 -7.55 -12.22 7.13
CA GLY A 152 -8.03 -11.05 7.85
C GLY A 152 -7.01 -10.48 8.82
N GLU A 153 -5.78 -10.98 8.85
CA GLU A 153 -4.71 -10.48 9.73
C GLU A 153 -3.41 -10.28 8.94
N PRO A 154 -2.73 -9.12 8.98
CA PRO A 154 -1.47 -8.93 8.28
C PRO A 154 -0.31 -9.72 8.91
N ASP A 155 -0.29 -9.83 10.25
CA ASP A 155 0.69 -10.59 11.03
C ASP A 155 2.15 -10.41 10.56
N PHE A 156 2.56 -9.14 10.40
CA PHE A 156 3.87 -8.79 9.84
C PHE A 156 5.02 -9.46 10.58
N LYS A 157 4.91 -9.61 11.90
CA LYS A 157 5.91 -10.27 12.72
C LYS A 157 6.19 -11.70 12.23
N ASN A 158 5.14 -12.50 12.00
CA ASN A 158 5.32 -13.86 11.49
C ASN A 158 5.66 -13.92 10.01
N GLN A 159 5.44 -12.84 9.24
CA GLN A 159 5.85 -12.75 7.84
C GLN A 159 7.35 -12.54 7.64
N VAL A 160 8.09 -12.05 8.66
CA VAL A 160 9.55 -11.82 8.58
C VAL A 160 10.31 -13.09 8.15
N LYS A 161 9.86 -14.28 8.56
CA LYS A 161 10.47 -15.57 8.22
C LYS A 161 10.51 -15.87 6.70
N HIS A 162 9.70 -15.16 5.91
CA HIS A 162 9.64 -15.31 4.46
C HIS A 162 10.55 -14.33 3.70
N LEU A 163 11.24 -13.42 4.41
CA LEU A 163 12.22 -12.53 3.77
C LEU A 163 13.44 -13.33 3.27
N PRO A 164 13.90 -13.10 2.04
CA PRO A 164 15.05 -13.80 1.48
C PRO A 164 16.39 -13.22 1.99
N ASP A 165 17.41 -14.06 2.00
CA ASP A 165 18.82 -13.68 2.21
C ASP A 165 19.11 -12.87 3.49
N THR A 166 18.35 -13.15 4.55
CA THR A 166 18.48 -12.54 5.88
C THR A 166 19.34 -13.38 6.82
N THR A 167 20.23 -12.74 7.57
CA THR A 167 20.84 -13.37 8.77
C THR A 167 19.84 -13.40 9.94
N PRO A 168 20.07 -14.22 10.98
CA PRO A 168 19.24 -14.20 12.20
C PRO A 168 19.11 -12.78 12.80
N GLU A 169 20.20 -12.03 12.86
CA GLU A 169 20.21 -10.66 13.41
C GLU A 169 19.37 -9.70 12.56
N GLN A 170 19.35 -9.88 11.24
CA GLN A 170 18.50 -9.09 10.34
C GLN A 170 17.02 -9.43 10.52
N ASN A 171 16.68 -10.70 10.76
CA ASN A 171 15.32 -11.11 11.09
C ASN A 171 14.87 -10.56 12.45
N ASP A 172 15.75 -10.58 13.44
CA ASP A 172 15.48 -9.99 14.75
C ASP A 172 15.28 -8.47 14.64
N ALA A 173 16.10 -7.78 13.84
CA ALA A 173 15.94 -6.35 13.58
C ALA A 173 14.60 -6.01 12.92
N TRP A 174 14.18 -6.78 11.91
CA TRP A 174 12.86 -6.61 11.29
C TRP A 174 11.71 -6.88 12.27
N THR A 175 11.83 -7.95 13.04
CA THR A 175 10.86 -8.31 14.09
C THR A 175 10.74 -7.19 15.13
N ALA A 176 11.86 -6.61 15.55
CA ALA A 176 11.89 -5.50 16.50
C ALA A 176 11.25 -4.23 15.91
N ARG A 177 11.57 -3.88 14.65
CA ARG A 177 10.97 -2.71 13.95
C ARG A 177 9.45 -2.81 13.84
N VAL A 178 8.93 -4.01 13.53
CA VAL A 178 7.48 -4.28 13.49
C VAL A 178 6.87 -4.14 14.88
N ALA A 179 7.45 -4.80 15.89
CA ALA A 179 6.93 -4.78 17.26
C ALA A 179 6.96 -3.38 17.89
N GLU A 180 7.94 -2.56 17.53
CA GLU A 180 8.01 -1.15 17.91
C GLU A 180 6.86 -0.36 17.26
N ALA A 181 6.67 -0.51 15.94
CA ALA A 181 5.63 0.18 15.21
C ALA A 181 4.22 -0.16 15.72
N GLU A 182 3.95 -1.44 16.04
CA GLU A 182 2.68 -1.90 16.63
C GLU A 182 2.33 -1.24 17.98
N LYS A 183 3.32 -0.64 18.67
CA LYS A 183 3.16 0.02 19.97
C LYS A 183 3.34 1.54 19.90
N SER A 184 3.54 2.07 18.70
CA SER A 184 3.87 3.48 18.47
C SER A 184 2.66 4.24 17.89
N THR A 185 2.85 5.53 17.66
CA THR A 185 1.93 6.36 16.88
C THR A 185 2.59 6.72 15.54
N PRO A 186 1.81 6.95 14.47
CA PRO A 186 2.40 7.26 13.16
C PRO A 186 3.23 8.56 13.15
N GLU A 187 2.95 9.52 14.04
CA GLU A 187 3.70 10.77 14.23
C GLU A 187 5.13 10.53 14.74
N ALA A 188 5.40 9.41 15.41
CA ALA A 188 6.76 9.06 15.82
C ALA A 188 7.71 8.91 14.61
N TYR A 189 7.14 8.66 13.42
CA TYR A 189 7.87 8.42 12.18
C TYR A 189 7.84 9.61 11.22
N THR A 190 7.32 10.79 11.60
CA THR A 190 7.25 11.97 10.71
C THR A 190 8.58 12.31 10.03
N LYS A 191 9.71 12.12 10.73
CA LYS A 191 11.05 12.43 10.24
C LYS A 191 11.68 11.33 9.38
N THR A 192 11.11 10.13 9.39
CA THR A 192 11.67 8.95 8.73
C THR A 192 10.72 8.33 7.71
N ASN A 193 9.47 8.81 7.63
CA ASN A 193 8.45 8.28 6.71
C ASN A 193 8.71 8.60 5.22
N ASN A 194 9.77 9.35 4.92
CA ASN A 194 10.33 9.48 3.58
C ASN A 194 11.20 8.26 3.16
N THR A 195 11.57 7.40 4.11
CA THR A 195 12.25 6.11 3.85
C THR A 195 11.25 4.96 3.77
N ALA A 196 11.60 3.88 3.07
CA ALA A 196 10.72 2.71 2.97
C ALA A 196 10.42 2.08 4.35
N VAL A 197 11.45 1.95 5.21
CA VAL A 197 11.30 1.38 6.55
C VAL A 197 10.39 2.26 7.42
N GLY A 198 10.67 3.58 7.48
CA GLY A 198 9.87 4.50 8.28
C GLY A 198 8.43 4.63 7.79
N ALA A 199 8.20 4.60 6.46
CA ALA A 199 6.85 4.60 5.90
C ALA A 199 6.05 3.34 6.28
N LEU A 200 6.69 2.16 6.22
CA LEU A 200 6.07 0.91 6.65
C LEU A 200 5.76 0.94 8.16
N GLN A 201 6.69 1.40 9.00
CA GLN A 201 6.48 1.53 10.44
C GLN A 201 5.33 2.51 10.75
N ALA A 202 5.28 3.67 10.09
CA ALA A 202 4.19 4.63 10.23
C ALA A 202 2.84 4.01 9.85
N ALA A 203 2.78 3.23 8.77
CA ALA A 203 1.55 2.57 8.33
C ALA A 203 1.09 1.46 9.28
N ILE A 204 2.03 0.69 9.85
CA ILE A 204 1.75 -0.30 10.90
C ILE A 204 1.22 0.40 12.15
N ALA A 205 1.87 1.49 12.59
CA ALA A 205 1.44 2.28 13.75
C ALA A 205 0.04 2.88 13.56
N ALA A 206 -0.29 3.38 12.36
CA ALA A 206 -1.63 3.89 12.06
C ALA A 206 -2.72 2.80 12.17
N ASN A 207 -2.38 1.56 11.82
CA ASN A 207 -3.27 0.39 11.90
C ASN A 207 -3.42 -0.18 13.31
N ALA A 208 -2.47 0.08 14.21
CA ALA A 208 -2.42 -0.50 15.55
C ALA A 208 -3.68 -0.15 16.37
N GLY A 209 -4.43 -1.18 16.78
CA GLY A 209 -5.66 -1.06 17.57
C GLY A 209 -6.84 -0.38 16.86
N ALA A 210 -6.71 0.00 15.58
CA ALA A 210 -7.82 0.57 14.81
C ALA A 210 -8.69 -0.54 14.21
N THR A 211 -10.01 -0.42 14.32
CA THR A 211 -10.97 -1.42 13.81
C THR A 211 -11.54 -1.06 12.43
N ASP A 212 -11.54 0.22 12.08
CA ASP A 212 -12.09 0.73 10.82
C ASP A 212 -11.04 1.48 9.97
N VAL A 213 -11.25 1.49 8.65
CA VAL A 213 -10.31 2.09 7.69
C VAL A 213 -10.25 3.61 7.82
N LYS A 214 -11.36 4.27 8.17
CA LYS A 214 -11.40 5.73 8.27
C LYS A 214 -10.46 6.22 9.37
N THR A 215 -10.52 5.61 10.55
CA THR A 215 -9.59 5.88 11.66
C THR A 215 -8.13 5.68 11.24
N VAL A 216 -7.83 4.61 10.50
CA VAL A 216 -6.48 4.34 10.01
C VAL A 216 -5.99 5.45 9.08
N LEU A 217 -6.82 5.89 8.14
CA LEU A 217 -6.46 6.96 7.20
C LEU A 217 -6.32 8.32 7.89
N GLU A 218 -7.20 8.65 8.84
CA GLU A 218 -7.10 9.90 9.62
C GLU A 218 -5.81 9.97 10.45
N ARG A 219 -5.42 8.86 11.08
CA ARG A 219 -4.13 8.71 11.78
C ARG A 219 -2.95 8.82 10.83
N SER A 220 -3.07 8.22 9.64
CA SER A 220 -2.00 8.25 8.63
C SER A 220 -1.73 9.66 8.12
N VAL A 221 -2.77 10.46 7.91
CA VAL A 221 -2.62 11.88 7.53
C VAL A 221 -1.97 12.68 8.66
N ARG A 222 -2.34 12.40 9.92
CA ARG A 222 -1.73 13.02 11.10
C ARG A 222 -0.27 12.69 11.31
N ALA A 223 0.24 11.61 10.70
CA ALA A 223 1.66 11.30 10.67
C ALA A 223 2.53 12.47 10.17
N GLY A 224 1.97 13.39 9.36
CA GLY A 224 2.73 14.45 8.72
C GLY A 224 3.82 13.91 7.76
N GLY A 225 4.74 14.77 7.34
CA GLY A 225 5.79 14.37 6.38
C GLY A 225 5.20 13.83 5.07
N GLU A 226 5.63 12.65 4.65
CA GLU A 226 5.11 11.97 3.46
C GLU A 226 3.82 11.17 3.75
N CYS A 227 2.85 11.84 4.36
CA CYS A 227 1.62 11.23 4.85
C CYS A 227 0.69 10.69 3.75
N ASP A 228 0.78 11.17 2.51
CA ASP A 228 0.11 10.60 1.33
C ASP A 228 0.54 9.14 1.12
N ARG A 229 1.84 8.86 1.22
CA ARG A 229 2.41 7.51 1.09
C ARG A 229 2.08 6.64 2.29
N VAL A 230 2.17 7.20 3.50
CA VAL A 230 1.76 6.47 4.73
C VAL A 230 0.29 6.07 4.62
N ALA A 231 -0.59 6.99 4.24
CA ALA A 231 -2.02 6.73 4.09
C ALA A 231 -2.32 5.74 2.97
N CYS A 232 -1.59 5.79 1.85
CA CYS A 232 -1.67 4.79 0.79
C CYS A 232 -1.36 3.37 1.33
N ILE A 233 -0.23 3.20 2.02
CA ILE A 233 0.20 1.90 2.55
C ILE A 233 -0.72 1.43 3.68
N ALA A 234 -1.09 2.31 4.61
CA ALA A 234 -1.96 2.00 5.73
C ALA A 234 -3.39 1.67 5.27
N GLY A 235 -3.87 2.35 4.23
CA GLY A 235 -5.11 2.06 3.53
C GLY A 235 -5.08 0.66 2.93
N ALA A 236 -4.00 0.29 2.23
CA ALA A 236 -3.82 -1.06 1.70
C ALA A 236 -3.94 -2.13 2.80
N ILE A 237 -3.25 -1.93 3.94
CA ILE A 237 -3.26 -2.87 5.08
C ILE A 237 -4.67 -3.00 5.67
N SER A 238 -5.32 -1.88 5.97
CA SER A 238 -6.64 -1.87 6.61
C SER A 238 -7.75 -2.38 5.69
N GLY A 239 -7.67 -2.10 4.38
CA GLY A 239 -8.55 -2.66 3.35
C GLY A 239 -8.36 -4.17 3.21
N ALA A 240 -7.10 -4.65 3.15
CA ALA A 240 -6.79 -6.08 3.13
C ALA A 240 -7.31 -6.82 4.37
N ARG A 241 -7.28 -6.19 5.55
CA ARG A 241 -7.78 -6.74 6.81
C ARG A 241 -9.31 -6.84 6.82
N SER A 242 -9.97 -5.72 6.51
CA SER A 242 -11.40 -5.55 6.75
C SER A 242 -12.30 -5.96 5.57
N GLY A 243 -11.79 -5.92 4.33
CA GLY A 243 -12.64 -6.02 3.14
C GLY A 243 -13.53 -4.81 2.92
N SER A 244 -13.17 -3.66 3.51
CA SER A 244 -13.92 -2.41 3.43
C SER A 244 -13.02 -1.22 3.10
N GLU A 245 -13.65 -0.13 2.69
CA GLU A 245 -13.04 1.17 2.47
C GLU A 245 -14.05 2.28 2.86
N PRO A 246 -13.62 3.52 3.13
CA PRO A 246 -14.54 4.59 3.48
C PRO A 246 -15.42 4.98 2.28
N SER A 247 -16.69 4.60 2.32
CA SER A 247 -17.65 4.80 1.21
C SER A 247 -17.79 6.26 0.80
N GLU A 248 -17.74 7.19 1.76
CA GLU A 248 -17.80 8.64 1.55
C GLU A 248 -16.63 9.19 0.71
N TRP A 249 -15.52 8.46 0.63
CA TRP A 249 -14.34 8.86 -0.14
C TRP A 249 -14.19 8.07 -1.43
N ARG A 250 -14.72 6.84 -1.48
CA ARG A 250 -14.65 5.93 -2.64
C ARG A 250 -15.13 6.55 -3.96
N GLU A 251 -16.21 7.33 -3.93
CA GLU A 251 -16.76 7.95 -5.14
C GLU A 251 -15.97 9.19 -5.58
N GLY A 252 -15.22 9.79 -4.66
CA GLY A 252 -14.48 11.02 -4.90
C GLY A 252 -13.08 10.82 -5.45
N VAL A 253 -12.54 9.60 -5.43
CA VAL A 253 -11.15 9.33 -5.82
C VAL A 253 -10.96 9.20 -7.33
N TRP A 254 -9.89 9.82 -7.82
CA TRP A 254 -9.46 9.78 -9.22
C TRP A 254 -8.02 10.28 -9.36
N GLY A 255 -7.49 10.22 -10.57
CA GLY A 255 -6.18 10.77 -10.92
C GLY A 255 -5.55 9.91 -12.01
N GLU A 256 -4.43 10.33 -12.59
CA GLU A 256 -3.78 9.55 -13.63
C GLU A 256 -3.44 8.11 -13.16
N PRO A 257 -3.60 7.08 -14.01
CA PRO A 257 -4.11 7.11 -15.39
C PRO A 257 -5.65 6.97 -15.52
N LEU A 258 -6.40 7.13 -14.42
CA LEU A 258 -7.86 6.99 -14.34
C LEU A 258 -8.53 8.35 -13.99
N PRO A 259 -8.64 9.29 -14.95
CA PRO A 259 -8.96 10.70 -14.67
C PRO A 259 -10.45 10.98 -14.36
N MET A 260 -11.26 9.96 -14.06
CA MET A 260 -12.71 10.08 -13.88
C MET A 260 -13.14 9.77 -12.44
N PRO A 261 -13.54 10.78 -11.64
CA PRO A 261 -14.17 10.58 -10.34
C PRO A 261 -15.35 9.60 -10.42
N GLY A 262 -15.48 8.74 -9.41
CA GLY A 262 -16.57 7.76 -9.29
C GLY A 262 -16.40 6.50 -10.17
N GLN A 263 -15.57 6.55 -11.21
CA GLN A 263 -15.28 5.38 -12.06
C GLN A 263 -13.96 4.71 -11.69
N ALA A 264 -13.02 5.48 -11.14
CA ALA A 264 -11.67 5.04 -10.92
C ALA A 264 -11.59 3.85 -9.93
N SER A 265 -12.35 3.87 -8.84
CA SER A 265 -12.46 2.74 -7.90
C SER A 265 -13.03 1.47 -8.56
N VAL A 266 -14.05 1.60 -9.42
CA VAL A 266 -14.63 0.47 -10.17
C VAL A 266 -13.61 -0.15 -11.13
N ILE A 267 -12.80 0.67 -11.79
CA ILE A 267 -11.74 0.19 -12.69
C ILE A 267 -10.64 -0.54 -11.91
N LEU A 268 -10.22 0.00 -10.76
CA LEU A 268 -9.26 -0.66 -9.87
C LEU A 268 -9.75 -2.05 -9.45
N GLU A 269 -11.02 -2.18 -9.05
CA GLU A 269 -11.62 -3.48 -8.72
C GLU A 269 -11.66 -4.43 -9.90
N ALA A 270 -11.97 -3.94 -11.10
CA ALA A 270 -11.96 -4.76 -12.30
C ALA A 270 -10.54 -5.32 -12.60
N TYR A 271 -9.48 -4.57 -12.32
CA TYR A 271 -8.12 -5.10 -12.39
C TYR A 271 -7.87 -6.19 -11.35
N VAL A 272 -8.30 -5.99 -10.10
CA VAL A 272 -8.19 -7.00 -9.04
C VAL A 272 -8.90 -8.30 -9.42
N ASP A 273 -10.14 -8.20 -9.92
CA ASP A 273 -10.92 -9.37 -10.31
C ASP A 273 -10.28 -10.15 -11.46
N ARG A 274 -9.68 -9.45 -12.43
CA ARG A 274 -8.88 -10.07 -13.48
C ARG A 274 -7.63 -10.75 -12.94
N ALA A 275 -6.89 -10.10 -12.04
CA ALA A 275 -5.71 -10.65 -11.39
C ALA A 275 -6.02 -11.94 -10.62
N ILE A 276 -7.10 -11.95 -9.84
CA ILE A 276 -7.57 -13.13 -9.10
C ILE A 276 -7.93 -14.24 -10.09
N LYS A 277 -8.74 -13.95 -11.11
CA LYS A 277 -9.17 -14.95 -12.10
C LYS A 277 -7.97 -15.60 -12.79
N LYS A 278 -6.88 -14.86 -13.03
CA LYS A 278 -5.69 -15.37 -13.71
C LYS A 278 -4.82 -16.29 -12.86
N GLN A 279 -4.79 -16.13 -11.54
CA GLN A 279 -4.06 -17.06 -10.66
C GLN A 279 -4.72 -18.41 -10.49
N LEU A 280 -6.04 -18.48 -10.74
CA LEU A 280 -6.82 -19.70 -10.59
C LEU A 280 -6.94 -20.48 -11.91
N GLN A 281 -6.28 -20.01 -12.98
CA GLN A 281 -6.18 -20.65 -14.30
C GLN A 281 -4.80 -21.28 -14.46
#